data_AF-A0A8T8SCV2-F1
#
_entry.id   AF-A0A8T8SCV2-F1
#
_cell.length_a   1.000
_cell.length_b   1.000
_cell.length_c   1.000
_cell.angle_alpha   90.00
_cell.angle_beta   90.00
_cell.angle_gamma   90.00
#
_symmetry.space_group_name_H-M   'P 1'
#
loop_
_entity.id
_entity.type
_entity.pdbx_description
1 polymer ?
#
loop_
_entity_poly.entity_id
_entity_poly.type
_entity_poly.pdbx_seq_one_letter_code
_entity_poly.pdbx_strand_id
1 'polypeptide(L)'
;MASMFRRRVEIVSTVQDATREVRATLEDDFHHFRVWLRHCDGIVSEIGGEAVRYPYSACPQATEQLQQLVGMPLSQIAHSVTRQTDAQHQCTHLLDLAVLAIANAARGTTQRRYDIQVPDRIDERTNPVLQRDGATLLSWDVHGSTIEGPPPYCGVNLREGMARWALNNLSEEEAEAALLLRRCIQISLGRMNNLDAQVHASSTGRCYSQQPARATQALRIKGSTWDFSEAASALCMDDQNWLAGKEQARPS
;
A
#
# COMPACT_ATOMS: atom_id res chain seq x y z
N MET A 1 7.41 -24.63 9.33
CA MET A 1 6.63 -23.88 8.33
C MET A 1 7.41 -22.64 7.95
N ALA A 2 7.23 -22.11 6.74
CA ALA A 2 8.09 -21.06 6.20
C ALA A 2 7.61 -19.68 6.67
N SER A 3 8.46 -18.97 7.42
CA SER A 3 8.21 -17.58 7.82
C SER A 3 8.17 -16.67 6.58
N MET A 4 7.17 -15.79 6.51
CA MET A 4 7.02 -14.87 5.38
C MET A 4 6.20 -13.64 5.73
N PHE A 5 6.54 -12.53 5.08
CA PHE A 5 5.70 -11.34 5.06
C PHE A 5 4.47 -11.58 4.19
N ARG A 6 3.30 -11.11 4.66
CA ARG A 6 2.07 -11.09 3.87
C ARG A 6 1.46 -9.69 3.86
N ARG A 7 0.86 -9.34 2.72
CA ARG A 7 0.01 -8.15 2.59
C ARG A 7 -1.25 -8.48 1.82
N ARG A 8 -2.37 -7.92 2.26
CA ARG A 8 -3.60 -7.83 1.47
C ARG A 8 -3.92 -6.38 1.18
N VAL A 9 -4.38 -6.12 -0.04
CA VAL A 9 -5.10 -4.90 -0.41
C VAL A 9 -6.45 -5.29 -0.97
N GLU A 10 -7.52 -4.68 -0.46
CA GLU A 10 -8.88 -4.87 -0.98
C GLU A 10 -9.47 -3.52 -1.35
N ILE A 11 -10.16 -3.45 -2.48
CA ILE A 11 -10.79 -2.24 -3.00
C ILE A 11 -12.20 -2.60 -3.45
N VAL A 12 -13.19 -1.85 -2.97
CA VAL A 12 -14.59 -1.99 -3.32
C VAL A 12 -15.10 -0.64 -3.79
N SER A 13 -15.69 -0.61 -4.98
CA SER A 13 -16.38 0.55 -5.53
C SER A 13 -17.88 0.32 -5.44
N THR A 14 -18.59 1.22 -4.77
CA THR A 14 -20.04 1.21 -4.66
C THR A 14 -20.62 2.41 -5.41
N VAL A 15 -21.80 2.20 -5.98
CA VAL A 15 -22.58 3.28 -6.59
C VAL A 15 -23.71 3.59 -5.63
N GLN A 16 -23.75 4.82 -5.11
CA GLN A 16 -24.85 5.35 -4.30
C GLN A 16 -25.36 6.62 -4.99
N ASP A 17 -26.50 6.53 -5.68
CA ASP A 17 -27.05 7.62 -6.48
C ASP A 17 -26.05 8.15 -7.54
N ALA A 18 -25.84 9.47 -7.62
CA ALA A 18 -24.90 10.11 -8.53
C ALA A 18 -23.45 10.12 -8.01
N THR A 19 -23.23 9.81 -6.73
CA THR A 19 -21.90 9.76 -6.12
C THR A 19 -21.37 8.33 -6.13
N ARG A 20 -20.11 8.17 -6.52
CA ARG A 20 -19.43 6.88 -6.50
C ARG A 20 -18.42 6.89 -5.39
N GLU A 21 -18.58 5.96 -4.45
CA GLU A 21 -17.68 5.81 -3.31
C GLU A 21 -16.76 4.62 -3.58
N VAL A 22 -15.48 4.80 -3.32
CA VAL A 22 -14.49 3.73 -3.36
C VAL A 22 -13.86 3.62 -1.99
N ARG A 23 -13.86 2.41 -1.44
CA ARG A 23 -13.25 2.05 -0.17
C ARG A 23 -12.13 1.07 -0.42
N ALA A 24 -10.98 1.30 0.21
CA ALA A 24 -9.81 0.47 0.08
C ALA A 24 -9.17 0.21 1.44
N THR A 25 -8.70 -1.01 1.67
CA THR A 25 -7.94 -1.38 2.86
C THR A 25 -6.62 -2.00 2.47
N LEU A 26 -5.62 -1.82 3.33
CA LEU A 26 -4.32 -2.46 3.24
C LEU A 26 -3.97 -2.97 4.62
N GLU A 27 -3.63 -4.25 4.71
CA GLU A 27 -3.09 -4.83 5.93
C GLU A 27 -1.85 -5.70 5.65
N ASP A 28 -0.83 -5.56 6.49
CA ASP A 28 0.37 -6.38 6.55
C ASP A 28 0.94 -6.44 7.98
N ASP A 29 2.10 -7.08 8.15
CA ASP A 29 2.77 -7.22 9.45
C ASP A 29 2.90 -5.91 10.26
N PHE A 30 3.09 -4.76 9.60
CA PHE A 30 3.42 -3.49 10.24
C PHE A 30 2.31 -2.44 10.12
N HIS A 31 1.42 -2.58 9.14
CA HIS A 31 0.48 -1.55 8.74
C HIS A 31 -0.93 -2.11 8.56
N HIS A 32 -1.92 -1.36 9.04
CA HIS A 32 -3.32 -1.55 8.73
C HIS A 32 -3.95 -0.17 8.51
N PHE A 33 -4.32 0.10 7.27
CA PHE A 33 -4.86 1.38 6.84
C PHE A 33 -6.15 1.19 6.03
N ARG A 34 -7.03 2.18 6.14
CA ARG A 34 -8.23 2.33 5.31
C ARG A 34 -8.16 3.65 4.56
N VAL A 35 -8.65 3.68 3.33
CA VAL A 35 -8.85 4.89 2.53
C VAL A 35 -10.21 4.83 1.88
N TRP A 36 -10.98 5.89 1.97
CA TRP A 36 -12.21 6.06 1.20
C TRP A 36 -12.11 7.32 0.35
N LEU A 37 -12.76 7.33 -0.81
CA LEU A 37 -12.93 8.51 -1.63
C LEU A 37 -14.30 8.51 -2.29
N ARG A 38 -14.78 9.70 -2.61
CA ARG A 38 -15.93 9.93 -3.48
C ARG A 38 -15.51 10.69 -4.71
N HIS A 39 -16.18 10.41 -5.80
CA HIS A 39 -15.93 11.12 -7.04
C HIS A 39 -17.23 11.39 -7.80
N CYS A 40 -17.22 12.48 -8.57
CA CYS A 40 -18.28 12.90 -9.48
C CYS A 40 -17.64 13.30 -10.81
N ASP A 41 -18.22 12.91 -11.95
CA ASP A 41 -17.72 13.23 -13.29
C ASP A 41 -16.22 12.96 -13.52
N GLY A 42 -15.72 11.87 -12.90
CA GLY A 42 -14.31 11.49 -13.01
C GLY A 42 -13.34 12.39 -12.23
N ILE A 43 -13.82 13.15 -11.24
CA ILE A 43 -13.01 14.01 -10.37
C ILE A 43 -13.23 13.60 -8.91
N VAL A 44 -12.14 13.51 -8.14
CA VAL A 44 -12.20 13.25 -6.69
C VAL A 44 -12.86 14.44 -6.00
N SER A 45 -14.00 14.22 -5.35
CA SER A 45 -14.76 15.25 -4.64
C SER A 45 -14.48 15.25 -3.14
N GLU A 46 -14.28 14.06 -2.55
CA GLU A 46 -13.97 13.87 -1.14
C GLU A 46 -13.01 12.70 -0.99
N ILE A 47 -12.17 12.74 0.05
CA ILE A 47 -11.25 11.65 0.38
C ILE A 47 -10.94 11.67 1.88
N GLY A 48 -10.71 10.49 2.46
CA GLY A 48 -10.28 10.34 3.84
C GLY A 48 -9.52 9.05 4.06
N GLY A 49 -8.85 8.95 5.21
CA GLY A 49 -8.12 7.75 5.59
C GLY A 49 -8.17 7.48 7.08
N GLU A 50 -7.99 6.22 7.45
CA GLU A 50 -7.93 5.76 8.84
C GLU A 50 -6.65 4.94 9.07
N ALA A 51 -5.93 5.26 10.14
CA ALA A 51 -4.80 4.48 10.61
C ALA A 51 -5.25 3.53 11.72
N VAL A 52 -5.52 2.27 11.37
CA VAL A 52 -6.08 1.26 12.28
C VAL A 52 -4.96 0.64 13.14
N ARG A 53 -3.86 0.23 12.50
CA ARG A 53 -2.64 -0.23 13.14
C ARG A 53 -1.44 0.35 12.43
N TYR A 54 -0.52 0.93 13.18
CA TYR A 54 0.56 1.74 12.61
C TYR A 54 1.83 1.68 13.46
N PRO A 55 3.00 1.84 12.84
CA PRO A 55 4.27 1.62 13.52
C PRO A 55 4.71 2.78 14.43
N TYR A 56 4.25 4.01 14.16
CA TYR A 56 4.68 5.20 14.90
C TYR A 56 3.54 6.16 15.22
N SER A 57 3.63 6.87 16.34
CA SER A 57 2.59 7.79 16.84
C SER A 57 2.24 8.93 15.89
N ALA A 58 3.14 9.30 14.98
CA ALA A 58 2.89 10.34 13.98
C ALA A 58 2.11 9.83 12.74
N CYS A 59 1.98 8.51 12.54
CA CYS A 59 1.35 7.94 11.36
C CYS A 59 -0.11 8.39 11.14
N PRO A 60 -0.99 8.48 12.17
CA PRO A 60 -2.36 8.94 11.97
C PRO A 60 -2.47 10.34 11.36
N GLN A 61 -1.52 11.24 11.61
CA GLN A 61 -1.54 12.60 11.06
C GLN A 61 -1.34 12.64 9.53
N ALA A 62 -0.83 11.55 8.94
CA ALA A 62 -0.67 11.47 7.50
C ALA A 62 -2.02 11.36 6.75
N THR A 63 -3.12 11.03 7.42
CA THR A 63 -4.45 10.94 6.79
C THR A 63 -4.93 12.29 6.28
N GLU A 64 -4.60 13.38 6.98
CA GLU A 64 -4.92 14.75 6.56
C GLU A 64 -4.24 15.13 5.24
N GLN A 65 -3.08 14.54 4.95
CA GLN A 65 -2.33 14.84 3.74
C GLN A 65 -3.03 14.33 2.47
N LEU A 66 -3.99 13.42 2.59
CA LEU A 66 -4.82 12.96 1.48
C LEU A 66 -5.72 14.05 0.90
N GLN A 67 -6.04 15.10 1.67
CA GLN A 67 -6.87 16.22 1.19
C GLN A 67 -6.28 16.93 -0.04
N GLN A 68 -4.95 16.82 -0.24
CA GLN A 68 -4.27 17.34 -1.43
C GLN A 68 -4.71 16.64 -2.73
N LEU A 69 -5.44 15.53 -2.65
CA LEU A 69 -5.96 14.77 -3.79
C LEU A 69 -7.37 15.21 -4.23
N VAL A 70 -8.05 16.05 -3.44
CA VAL A 70 -9.37 16.59 -3.81
C VAL A 70 -9.23 17.48 -5.05
N GLY A 71 -10.15 17.34 -6.01
CA GLY A 71 -10.13 18.04 -7.29
C GLY A 71 -9.25 17.38 -8.35
N MET A 72 -8.53 16.31 -8.02
CA MET A 72 -7.74 15.56 -9.00
C MET A 72 -8.66 14.75 -9.93
N PRO A 73 -8.42 14.76 -11.26
CA PRO A 73 -9.04 13.82 -12.17
C PRO A 73 -8.65 12.38 -11.84
N LEU A 74 -9.61 11.47 -11.93
CA LEU A 74 -9.33 10.04 -11.87
C LEU A 74 -8.32 9.66 -12.96
N SER A 75 -7.35 8.82 -12.60
CA SER A 75 -6.32 8.37 -13.51
C SER A 75 -6.07 6.88 -13.32
N GLN A 76 -6.05 6.15 -14.42
CA GLN A 76 -5.67 4.73 -14.42
C GLN A 76 -4.18 4.53 -14.15
N ILE A 77 -3.37 5.56 -14.39
CA ILE A 77 -1.95 5.58 -14.04
C ILE A 77 -1.82 5.93 -12.57
N ALA A 78 -1.66 4.89 -11.75
CA ALA A 78 -1.39 4.99 -10.33
C ALA A 78 -0.29 6.02 -10.01
N HIS A 79 0.78 6.12 -10.81
CA HIS A 79 1.88 7.05 -10.49
C HIS A 79 1.63 8.53 -10.83
N SER A 80 0.48 8.88 -11.41
CA SER A 80 0.15 10.25 -11.85
C SER A 80 0.04 11.27 -10.71
N VAL A 81 -0.16 10.79 -9.48
CA VAL A 81 -0.38 11.59 -8.26
C VAL A 81 0.87 12.34 -7.79
N THR A 82 2.05 11.88 -8.23
CA THR A 82 3.33 12.58 -7.98
C THR A 82 3.39 13.99 -8.58
N ARG A 83 2.48 14.33 -9.51
CA ARG A 83 2.31 15.69 -10.04
C ARG A 83 1.45 16.60 -9.15
N GLN A 84 0.66 16.02 -8.24
CA GLN A 84 -0.29 16.74 -7.39
C GLN A 84 0.22 16.95 -5.97
N THR A 85 1.02 16.02 -5.44
CA THR A 85 1.56 16.10 -4.09
C THR A 85 3.00 15.62 -4.04
N ASP A 86 3.78 16.18 -3.12
CA ASP A 86 5.10 15.67 -2.80
C ASP A 86 4.97 14.40 -1.95
N ALA A 87 5.24 13.25 -2.57
CA ALA A 87 5.15 11.93 -1.95
C ALA A 87 6.06 11.76 -0.71
N GLN A 88 7.10 12.59 -0.55
CA GLN A 88 7.96 12.52 0.64
C GLN A 88 7.20 12.97 1.89
N HIS A 89 6.33 13.97 1.76
CA HIS A 89 5.50 14.50 2.84
C HIS A 89 4.24 13.66 3.11
N GLN A 90 4.09 12.52 2.44
CA GLN A 90 2.97 11.60 2.57
C GLN A 90 3.39 10.35 3.35
N CYS A 91 2.43 9.66 3.98
CA CYS A 91 2.69 8.27 4.36
C CYS A 91 2.64 7.45 3.08
N THR A 92 3.77 6.88 2.68
CA THR A 92 3.89 6.14 1.41
C THR A 92 2.83 5.05 1.26
N HIS A 93 2.49 4.34 2.35
CA HIS A 93 1.46 3.29 2.32
C HIS A 93 0.05 3.84 2.12
N LEU A 94 -0.25 4.98 2.75
CA LEU A 94 -1.55 5.61 2.67
C LEU A 94 -1.77 6.23 1.29
N LEU A 95 -0.74 6.89 0.76
CA LEU A 95 -0.74 7.42 -0.60
C LEU A 95 -0.84 6.29 -1.62
N ASP A 96 0.01 5.26 -1.53
CA ASP A 96 -0.05 4.09 -2.42
C ASP A 96 -1.46 3.46 -2.42
N LEU A 97 -2.13 3.37 -1.25
CA LEU A 97 -3.51 2.86 -1.16
C LEU A 97 -4.54 3.80 -1.81
N ALA A 98 -4.46 5.10 -1.56
CA ALA A 98 -5.36 6.10 -2.17
C ALA A 98 -5.23 6.11 -3.70
N VAL A 99 -4.00 6.03 -4.19
CA VAL A 99 -3.69 5.90 -5.61
C VAL A 99 -4.37 4.68 -6.22
N LEU A 100 -4.26 3.51 -5.59
CA LEU A 100 -4.88 2.27 -6.06
C LEU A 100 -6.40 2.41 -6.12
N ALA A 101 -7.01 3.06 -5.12
CA ALA A 101 -8.44 3.34 -5.09
C ALA A 101 -8.87 4.26 -6.25
N ILE A 102 -8.12 5.33 -6.53
CA ILE A 102 -8.35 6.25 -7.65
C ILE A 102 -8.25 5.52 -8.99
N ALA A 103 -7.20 4.70 -9.17
CA ALA A 103 -7.00 3.95 -10.40
C ALA A 103 -8.10 2.90 -10.61
N ASN A 104 -8.54 2.23 -9.54
CA ASN A 104 -9.67 1.32 -9.57
C ASN A 104 -10.97 2.02 -9.97
N ALA A 105 -11.23 3.21 -9.41
CA ALA A 105 -12.36 4.06 -9.77
C ALA A 105 -12.33 4.46 -11.27
N ALA A 106 -11.15 4.87 -11.75
CA ALA A 106 -10.92 5.26 -13.14
C ALA A 106 -11.18 4.12 -14.14
N ARG A 107 -10.91 2.88 -13.72
CA ARG A 107 -11.18 1.66 -14.50
C ARG A 107 -12.65 1.21 -14.41
N GLY A 108 -13.45 1.78 -13.50
CA GLY A 108 -14.82 1.32 -13.25
C GLY A 108 -14.90 -0.10 -12.69
N THR A 109 -13.83 -0.59 -12.06
CA THR A 109 -13.77 -1.94 -11.49
C THR A 109 -14.52 -1.97 -10.16
N THR A 110 -15.50 -2.87 -10.01
CA THR A 110 -16.34 -2.94 -8.79
C THR A 110 -15.59 -3.47 -7.58
N GLN A 111 -14.71 -4.45 -7.79
CA GLN A 111 -13.89 -5.03 -6.73
C GLN A 111 -12.50 -5.39 -7.26
N ARG A 112 -11.48 -5.13 -6.46
CA ARG A 112 -10.11 -5.55 -6.73
C ARG A 112 -9.47 -6.05 -5.45
N ARG A 113 -8.73 -7.14 -5.52
CA ARG A 113 -7.95 -7.68 -4.42
C ARG A 113 -6.53 -8.03 -4.87
N TYR A 114 -5.56 -7.64 -4.06
CA TYR A 114 -4.18 -8.06 -4.19
C TYR A 114 -3.76 -8.84 -2.94
N ASP A 115 -3.32 -10.08 -3.11
CA ASP A 115 -2.65 -10.86 -2.07
C ASP A 115 -1.17 -10.99 -2.41
N ILE A 116 -0.32 -10.68 -1.44
CA ILE A 116 1.12 -10.66 -1.63
C ILE A 116 1.77 -11.50 -0.55
N GLN A 117 2.72 -12.31 -0.98
CA GLN A 117 3.59 -13.08 -0.10
C GLN A 117 5.04 -12.82 -0.46
N VAL A 118 5.86 -12.59 0.56
CA VAL A 118 7.31 -12.43 0.40
C VAL A 118 7.97 -13.34 1.43
N PRO A 119 8.41 -14.55 1.02
CA PRO A 119 9.19 -15.44 1.89
C PRO A 119 10.38 -14.71 2.50
N ASP A 120 10.70 -15.04 3.76
CA ASP A 120 11.92 -14.53 4.39
C ASP A 120 13.14 -14.88 3.55
N ARG A 121 14.13 -13.99 3.55
CA ARG A 121 15.31 -14.16 2.70
C ARG A 121 16.23 -15.24 3.25
N ILE A 122 16.71 -16.10 2.36
CA ILE A 122 17.78 -17.07 2.62
C ILE A 122 18.92 -16.74 1.66
N ASP A 123 20.12 -16.49 2.17
CA ASP A 123 21.28 -16.05 1.38
C ASP A 123 20.92 -14.88 0.44
N GLU A 124 20.26 -13.87 1.01
CA GLU A 124 19.72 -12.70 0.32
C GLU A 124 18.68 -12.98 -0.78
N ARG A 125 18.25 -14.23 -0.97
CA ARG A 125 17.28 -14.65 -1.98
C ARG A 125 15.88 -14.76 -1.42
N THR A 126 14.89 -14.36 -2.22
CA THR A 126 13.46 -14.55 -1.93
C THR A 126 12.68 -14.68 -3.24
N ASN A 127 11.54 -15.37 -3.20
CA ASN A 127 10.65 -15.62 -4.33
C ASN A 127 9.25 -15.03 -4.06
N PRO A 128 9.11 -13.70 -4.14
CA PRO A 128 7.86 -13.01 -3.83
C PRO A 128 6.81 -13.25 -4.93
N VAL A 129 5.56 -13.37 -4.51
CA VAL A 129 4.41 -13.60 -5.38
C VAL A 129 3.33 -12.57 -5.10
N LEU A 130 2.70 -12.06 -6.15
CA LEU A 130 1.50 -11.24 -6.10
C LEU A 130 0.39 -11.91 -6.89
N GLN A 131 -0.75 -12.09 -6.23
CA GLN A 131 -2.00 -12.53 -6.83
C GLN A 131 -2.93 -11.34 -6.97
N ARG A 132 -3.63 -11.25 -8.11
CA ARG A 132 -4.69 -10.29 -8.38
C ARG A 132 -6.00 -11.06 -8.53
N ASP A 133 -6.97 -10.77 -7.69
CA ASP A 133 -8.29 -11.43 -7.65
C ASP A 133 -8.20 -12.96 -7.60
N GLY A 134 -7.25 -13.46 -6.81
CA GLY A 134 -7.00 -14.90 -6.63
C GLY A 134 -6.14 -15.56 -7.72
N ALA A 135 -5.83 -14.88 -8.83
CA ALA A 135 -4.94 -15.39 -9.86
C ALA A 135 -3.51 -14.85 -9.68
N THR A 136 -2.50 -15.72 -9.74
CA THR A 136 -1.09 -15.29 -9.73
C THR A 136 -0.80 -14.42 -10.94
N LEU A 137 -0.38 -13.17 -10.69
CA LEU A 137 -0.02 -12.21 -11.72
C LEU A 137 1.50 -12.05 -11.82
N LEU A 138 2.20 -11.96 -10.67
CA LEU A 138 3.65 -11.82 -10.62
C LEU A 138 4.24 -12.89 -9.71
N SER A 139 5.36 -13.47 -10.15
CA SER A 139 6.22 -14.33 -9.35
C SER A 139 7.64 -14.01 -9.76
N TRP A 140 8.46 -13.52 -8.83
CA TRP A 140 9.84 -13.10 -9.12
C TRP A 140 10.83 -13.96 -8.38
N ASP A 141 12.02 -14.12 -8.96
CA ASP A 141 13.22 -14.53 -8.25
C ASP A 141 14.04 -13.27 -7.95
N VAL A 142 14.31 -13.01 -6.66
CA VAL A 142 15.00 -11.80 -6.21
C VAL A 142 16.24 -12.17 -5.44
N HIS A 143 17.37 -11.56 -5.78
CA HIS A 143 18.62 -11.67 -5.04
C HIS A 143 19.12 -10.27 -4.66
N GLY A 144 19.27 -10.02 -3.36
CA GLY A 144 19.56 -8.68 -2.85
C GLY A 144 18.46 -7.69 -3.28
N SER A 145 18.82 -6.72 -4.13
CA SER A 145 17.88 -5.74 -4.69
C SER A 145 17.55 -5.95 -6.17
N THR A 146 18.04 -7.00 -6.81
CA THR A 146 17.86 -7.24 -8.24
C THR A 146 16.88 -8.38 -8.47
N ILE A 147 15.98 -8.20 -9.44
CA ILE A 147 15.13 -9.28 -9.93
C ILE A 147 15.96 -10.12 -10.92
N GLU A 148 16.18 -11.39 -10.62
CA GLU A 148 16.90 -12.32 -11.51
C GLU A 148 15.98 -12.92 -12.58
N GLY A 149 14.67 -12.98 -12.32
CA GLY A 149 13.69 -13.44 -13.29
C GLY A 149 12.25 -13.40 -12.77
N PRO A 150 11.28 -13.76 -13.63
CA PRO A 150 11.43 -14.03 -15.06
C PRO A 150 11.54 -12.73 -15.90
N PRO A 151 11.89 -12.82 -17.20
CA PRO A 151 11.65 -11.73 -18.14
C PRO A 151 10.17 -11.29 -18.13
N PRO A 152 9.87 -10.00 -18.36
CA PRO A 152 10.78 -8.92 -18.71
C PRO A 152 11.51 -8.27 -17.51
N TYR A 153 11.31 -8.76 -16.28
CA TYR A 153 11.82 -8.13 -15.05
C TYR A 153 13.30 -8.41 -14.75
N CYS A 154 13.94 -9.34 -15.46
CA CYS A 154 15.33 -9.71 -15.26
C CYS A 154 16.27 -8.48 -15.32
N GLY A 155 17.11 -8.30 -14.31
CA GLY A 155 18.05 -7.18 -14.18
C GLY A 155 17.46 -5.89 -13.61
N VAL A 156 16.14 -5.81 -13.38
CA VAL A 156 15.51 -4.62 -12.80
C VAL A 156 15.90 -4.50 -11.32
N ASN A 157 16.40 -3.31 -10.93
CA ASN A 157 16.75 -3.01 -9.55
C ASN A 157 15.55 -2.47 -8.76
N LEU A 158 15.20 -3.12 -7.66
CA LEU A 158 14.06 -2.77 -6.79
C LEU A 158 14.26 -1.48 -6.01
N ARG A 159 15.48 -0.94 -5.89
CA ARG A 159 15.76 0.31 -5.16
C ARG A 159 15.87 1.51 -6.10
N GLU A 160 16.37 1.30 -7.32
CA GLU A 160 16.75 2.36 -8.23
C GLU A 160 16.06 2.22 -9.59
N GLY A 161 15.41 3.29 -10.07
CA GLY A 161 14.89 3.37 -11.43
C GLY A 161 13.66 2.51 -11.77
N MET A 162 13.26 1.55 -10.93
CA MET A 162 12.15 0.64 -11.23
C MET A 162 10.81 1.33 -11.50
N ALA A 163 10.48 2.40 -10.78
CA ALA A 163 9.23 3.14 -11.05
C ALA A 163 9.16 3.66 -12.48
N ARG A 164 10.24 4.32 -12.93
CA ARG A 164 10.36 4.79 -14.31
C ARG A 164 10.38 3.63 -15.31
N TRP A 165 11.10 2.55 -14.99
CA TRP A 165 11.15 1.37 -15.84
C TRP A 165 9.76 0.76 -16.03
N ALA A 166 9.01 0.53 -14.96
CA ALA A 166 7.68 -0.07 -15.00
C ALA A 166 6.73 0.75 -15.88
N LEU A 167 6.70 2.07 -15.67
CA LEU A 167 5.85 2.98 -16.44
C LEU A 167 6.19 3.05 -17.94
N ASN A 168 7.43 2.76 -18.31
CA ASN A 168 7.89 2.81 -19.70
C ASN A 168 7.79 1.45 -20.43
N ASN A 169 7.67 0.34 -19.70
CA ASN A 169 7.82 -1.00 -20.28
C ASN A 169 6.62 -1.93 -20.02
N LEU A 170 5.70 -1.56 -19.13
CA LEU A 170 4.56 -2.40 -18.75
C LEU A 170 3.24 -1.69 -19.06
N SER A 171 2.17 -2.47 -19.15
CA SER A 171 0.82 -1.90 -19.11
C SER A 171 0.55 -1.22 -17.77
N GLU A 172 -0.45 -0.33 -17.71
CA GLU A 172 -0.75 0.44 -16.50
C GLU A 172 -1.05 -0.46 -15.29
N GLU A 173 -1.83 -1.52 -15.48
CA GLU A 173 -2.16 -2.47 -14.40
C GLU A 173 -0.97 -3.36 -14.00
N GLU A 174 -0.11 -3.74 -14.96
CA GLU A 174 1.12 -4.49 -14.63
C GLU A 174 2.14 -3.61 -13.92
N ALA A 175 2.27 -2.34 -14.29
CA ALA A 175 3.11 -1.37 -13.60
C ALA A 175 2.61 -1.14 -12.17
N GLU A 176 1.29 -1.00 -11.99
CA GLU A 176 0.64 -0.92 -10.68
C GLU A 176 0.99 -2.14 -9.81
N ALA A 177 0.77 -3.36 -10.32
CA ALA A 177 1.08 -4.59 -9.60
C ALA A 177 2.59 -4.73 -9.29
N ALA A 178 3.46 -4.40 -10.25
CA ALA A 178 4.91 -4.49 -10.07
C ALA A 178 5.40 -3.52 -8.99
N LEU A 179 4.87 -2.31 -8.94
CA LEU A 179 5.25 -1.32 -7.93
C LEU A 179 4.71 -1.68 -6.54
N LEU A 180 3.51 -2.28 -6.48
CA LEU A 180 2.97 -2.82 -5.25
C LEU A 180 3.82 -3.98 -4.71
N LEU A 181 4.21 -4.95 -5.56
CA LEU A 181 5.07 -6.06 -5.17
C LEU A 181 6.45 -5.57 -4.71
N ARG A 182 7.06 -4.63 -5.46
CA ARG A 182 8.31 -3.95 -5.08
C ARG A 182 8.23 -3.36 -3.68
N ARG A 183 7.15 -2.65 -3.37
CA ARG A 183 6.93 -2.04 -2.05
C ARG A 183 6.92 -3.10 -0.95
N CYS A 184 6.20 -4.20 -1.16
CA CYS A 184 6.15 -5.31 -0.20
C CYS A 184 7.52 -5.96 0.03
N ILE A 185 8.33 -6.15 -1.02
CA ILE A 185 9.69 -6.69 -0.89
C ILE A 185 10.60 -5.77 -0.06
N GLN A 186 10.41 -4.45 -0.15
CA GLN A 186 11.17 -3.50 0.66
C GLN A 186 10.73 -3.50 2.12
N ILE A 187 9.42 -3.61 2.37
CA ILE A 187 8.84 -3.60 3.71
C ILE A 187 9.12 -4.89 4.47
N SER A 188 9.13 -6.04 3.78
CA SER A 188 9.40 -7.34 4.40
C SER A 188 10.76 -7.40 5.09
N LEU A 189 11.75 -6.60 4.65
CA LEU A 189 13.04 -6.43 5.34
C LEU A 189 12.89 -5.95 6.79
N GLY A 190 11.77 -5.32 7.15
CA GLY A 190 11.43 -4.97 8.51
C GLY A 190 11.38 -6.18 9.45
N ARG A 191 11.01 -7.37 8.95
CA ARG A 191 10.96 -8.63 9.74
C ARG A 191 12.33 -9.06 10.24
N MET A 192 13.40 -8.63 9.59
CA MET A 192 14.78 -8.92 10.00
C MET A 192 15.23 -8.08 11.21
N ASN A 193 14.40 -7.18 11.72
CA ASN A 193 14.76 -6.23 12.77
C ASN A 193 13.78 -6.33 13.94
N ASN A 194 14.30 -6.19 15.17
CA ASN A 194 13.45 -5.94 16.33
C ASN A 194 13.00 -4.47 16.34
N LEU A 195 11.90 -4.17 15.66
CA LEU A 195 11.40 -2.80 15.54
C LEU A 195 10.94 -2.21 16.89
N ASP A 196 10.54 -3.04 17.86
CA ASP A 196 10.11 -2.59 19.18
C ASP A 196 11.26 -2.15 20.10
N ALA A 197 12.50 -2.46 19.71
CA ALA A 197 13.69 -1.89 20.33
C ALA A 197 13.88 -0.40 19.97
N GLN A 198 13.21 0.10 18.92
CA GLN A 198 13.26 1.51 18.56
C GLN A 198 12.43 2.34 19.54
N VAL A 199 12.93 3.53 19.88
CA VAL A 199 12.16 4.51 20.66
C VAL A 199 11.34 5.40 19.73
N HIS A 200 11.95 5.83 18.63
CA HIS A 200 11.38 6.76 17.65
C HIS A 200 11.60 6.26 16.23
N ALA A 201 10.88 6.84 15.27
CA ALA A 201 11.13 6.62 13.86
C ALA A 201 12.55 7.05 13.46
N SER A 202 13.16 6.32 12.52
CA SER A 202 14.44 6.72 11.93
C SER A 202 14.24 7.92 11.00
N SER A 203 15.16 8.89 11.06
CA SER A 203 15.15 10.08 10.20
C SER A 203 15.71 9.76 8.80
N THR A 204 14.90 9.09 7.97
CA THR A 204 15.31 8.68 6.61
C THR A 204 14.67 9.51 5.50
N GLY A 205 13.64 10.31 5.82
CA GLY A 205 12.83 11.04 4.85
C GLY A 205 11.96 10.17 3.94
N ARG A 206 11.82 8.86 4.21
CA ARG A 206 11.13 7.93 3.31
C ARG A 206 9.60 7.94 3.42
N CYS A 207 9.05 8.42 4.53
CA CYS A 207 7.60 8.56 4.74
C CYS A 207 7.32 9.66 5.76
N TYR A 208 6.05 10.04 5.92
CA TYR A 208 5.57 11.05 6.86
C TYR A 208 6.26 11.00 8.24
N SER A 209 6.19 9.86 8.93
CA SER A 209 6.76 9.70 10.28
C SER A 209 8.29 9.71 10.30
N GLN A 210 8.94 9.43 9.18
CA GLN A 210 10.40 9.39 9.03
C GLN A 210 10.98 10.71 8.51
N GLN A 211 10.15 11.74 8.33
CA GLN A 211 10.63 13.07 7.97
C GLN A 211 11.49 13.65 9.09
N PRO A 212 12.63 14.31 8.80
CA PRO A 212 13.53 14.83 9.83
C PRO A 212 12.84 15.70 10.88
N ALA A 213 11.85 16.49 10.47
CA ALA A 213 11.06 17.35 11.35
C ALA A 213 10.18 16.59 12.37
N ARG A 214 9.87 15.31 12.12
CA ARG A 214 8.93 14.51 12.91
C ARG A 214 9.56 13.27 13.53
N ALA A 215 10.59 12.70 12.89
CA ALA A 215 11.15 11.40 13.20
C ALA A 215 11.57 11.28 14.67
N THR A 216 12.20 12.31 15.22
CA THR A 216 12.67 12.34 16.62
C THR A 216 11.56 12.43 17.66
N GLN A 217 10.31 12.70 17.26
CA GLN A 217 9.13 12.79 18.12
C GLN A 217 8.10 11.68 17.82
N ALA A 218 8.24 10.98 16.68
CA ALA A 218 7.37 9.89 16.27
C ALA A 218 7.72 8.60 17.04
N LEU A 219 7.11 8.44 18.22
CA LEU A 219 7.31 7.30 19.12
C LEU A 219 6.91 5.98 18.45
N ARG A 220 7.70 4.93 18.67
CA ARG A 220 7.38 3.55 18.28
C ARG A 220 6.14 3.07 19.04
N ILE A 221 5.16 2.55 18.31
CA ILE A 221 4.03 1.83 18.91
C ILE A 221 4.47 0.39 19.16
N LYS A 222 4.85 0.06 20.40
CA LYS A 222 5.30 -1.29 20.77
C LYS A 222 4.14 -2.29 20.66
N GLY A 223 4.43 -3.50 20.18
CA GLY A 223 3.44 -4.55 19.94
C GLY A 223 2.58 -4.34 18.69
N SER A 224 2.86 -3.32 17.87
CA SER A 224 2.12 -3.05 16.63
C SER A 224 2.49 -3.96 15.46
N THR A 225 3.57 -4.72 15.57
CA THR A 225 4.00 -5.68 14.54
C THR A 225 3.38 -7.03 14.80
N TRP A 226 2.58 -7.52 13.84
CA TRP A 226 1.88 -8.79 13.89
C TRP A 226 2.47 -9.74 12.85
N ASP A 227 2.51 -11.04 13.14
CA ASP A 227 3.03 -12.03 12.19
C ASP A 227 1.90 -12.75 11.46
N PHE A 228 1.79 -12.52 10.16
CA PHE A 228 0.77 -13.16 9.31
C PHE A 228 1.28 -14.38 8.54
N SER A 229 2.48 -14.89 8.82
CA SER A 229 3.08 -16.03 8.09
C SER A 229 2.09 -17.18 7.86
N GLU A 230 1.35 -17.55 8.91
CA GLU A 230 0.35 -18.65 8.92
C GLU A 230 -1.10 -18.15 8.98
N ALA A 231 -1.34 -16.84 8.90
CA ALA A 231 -2.65 -16.22 9.13
C ALA A 231 -3.12 -15.35 7.95
N ALA A 232 -2.85 -15.79 6.72
CA ALA A 232 -3.21 -15.06 5.50
C ALA A 232 -4.71 -14.73 5.38
N SER A 233 -5.58 -15.57 5.96
CA SER A 233 -7.03 -15.34 5.97
C SER A 233 -7.46 -14.23 6.94
N ALA A 234 -6.65 -13.93 7.96
CA ALA A 234 -6.97 -12.90 8.96
C ALA A 234 -6.80 -11.46 8.40
N LEU A 235 -5.94 -11.29 7.38
CA LEU A 235 -5.71 -9.98 6.76
C LEU A 235 -7.02 -9.38 6.22
N CYS A 236 -7.30 -8.14 6.64
CA CYS A 236 -8.49 -7.35 6.29
C CYS A 236 -9.83 -7.99 6.69
N MET A 237 -9.82 -9.03 7.55
CA MET A 237 -11.06 -9.70 7.96
C MET A 237 -12.01 -8.76 8.71
N ASP A 238 -11.46 -7.89 9.57
CA ASP A 238 -12.25 -6.92 10.35
C ASP A 238 -12.75 -5.74 9.51
N ASP A 239 -12.32 -5.64 8.24
CA ASP A 239 -12.69 -4.55 7.33
C ASP A 239 -13.90 -4.89 6.45
N GLN A 240 -14.36 -6.14 6.40
CA GLN A 240 -15.35 -6.56 5.40
C GLN A 240 -16.67 -5.77 5.48
N ASN A 241 -17.13 -5.46 6.70
CA ASN A 241 -18.32 -4.62 6.89
C ASN A 241 -18.06 -3.16 6.48
N TRP A 242 -16.87 -2.65 6.76
CA TRP A 242 -16.46 -1.30 6.36
C TRP A 242 -16.36 -1.18 4.84
N LEU A 243 -15.71 -2.14 4.16
CA LEU A 243 -15.60 -2.21 2.70
C LEU A 243 -16.97 -2.29 2.02
N ALA A 244 -17.90 -3.04 2.61
CA ALA A 244 -19.27 -3.17 2.11
C ALA A 244 -20.16 -1.95 2.39
N GLY A 245 -19.66 -0.92 3.09
CA GLY A 245 -20.46 0.25 3.48
C GLY A 245 -21.55 -0.05 4.51
N LYS A 246 -21.39 -1.12 5.31
CA LYS A 246 -22.39 -1.61 6.28
C LYS A 246 -22.16 -1.11 7.71
N GLU A 247 -21.10 -0.34 7.97
CA GLU A 247 -20.95 0.31 9.27
C GLU A 247 -21.99 1.43 9.43
N GLN A 248 -22.69 1.45 10.57
CA GLN A 248 -23.53 2.58 10.93
C GLN A 248 -22.66 3.83 11.00
N ALA A 249 -23.14 4.96 10.47
CA ALA A 249 -22.45 6.23 10.55
C ALA A 249 -21.95 6.45 11.99
N ARG A 250 -20.64 6.69 12.17
CA ARG A 250 -20.10 7.07 13.48
C ARG A 250 -20.90 8.28 13.96
N PRO A 251 -21.45 8.27 15.19
CA PRO A 251 -22.00 9.49 15.75
C PRO A 251 -20.88 10.54 15.79
N SER A 252 -21.20 11.71 15.24
CA SER A 252 -20.38 12.92 15.26
C SER A 252 -19.93 13.31 16.66
#